data_AF-A0A2E5FXW6-F1
#
_entry.id   AF-A0A2E5FXW6-F1
#
_cell.length_a   1.000
_cell.length_b   1.000
_cell.length_c   1.000
_cell.angle_alpha   90.00
_cell.angle_beta   90.00
_cell.angle_gamma   90.00
#
_symmetry.space_group_name_H-M   'P 1'
#
loop_
_entity.id
_entity.type
_entity.pdbx_description
1 polymer ?
#
loop_
_entity_poly.entity_id
_entity_poly.type
_entity_poly.pdbx_seq_one_letter_code
_entity_poly.pdbx_strand_id
1 'polypeptide(L)' 'DAFRDQLATAMFNGIMAYFKEHPPERMAPTGGSLYTVKSGDTLSEIAVRQNISVDTLMSINHLHDRALVAGQKLELPHRR' A
#
# COMPACT_ATOMS: atom_id res chain seq x y z
N ASP A 1 35.23 -10.79 -8.88
CA ASP A 1 36.28 -9.84 -8.44
C ASP A 1 35.70 -8.89 -7.41
N ALA A 2 36.36 -8.74 -6.26
CA ALA A 2 35.89 -7.94 -5.12
C ALA A 2 35.54 -6.48 -5.48
N PHE A 3 36.20 -5.92 -6.49
CA PHE A 3 35.89 -4.58 -7.00
C PHE A 3 34.48 -4.48 -7.59
N ARG A 4 34.03 -5.49 -8.34
CA ARG A 4 32.68 -5.50 -8.92
C ARG A 4 31.61 -5.56 -7.84
N ASP A 5 31.86 -6.33 -6.78
CA ASP A 5 30.93 -6.49 -5.66
C ASP A 5 30.85 -5.21 -4.81
N GLN A 6 31.99 -4.56 -4.56
CA GLN A 6 32.05 -3.26 -3.88
C GLN A 6 31.36 -2.17 -4.70
N LEU A 7 31.58 -2.13 -6.02
CA LEU A 7 30.93 -1.18 -6.92
C LEU A 7 29.41 -1.40 -6.94
N ALA A 8 28.95 -2.65 -7.05
CA ALA A 8 27.53 -2.99 -7.01
C ALA A 8 26.87 -2.56 -5.69
N THR A 9 27.53 -2.82 -4.56
CA THR A 9 27.04 -2.43 -3.23
C THR A 9 26.96 -0.92 -3.08
N ALA A 10 27.98 -0.18 -3.52
CA ALA A 10 28.01 1.28 -3.46
C ALA A 10 26.91 1.90 -4.32
N MET A 11 26.70 1.39 -5.54
CA MET A 11 25.62 1.85 -6.41
C MET A 11 24.24 1.57 -5.80
N PHE A 12 24.03 0.36 -5.27
CA PHE A 12 22.78 0.00 -4.61
C PHE A 12 22.47 0.93 -3.43
N ASN A 13 23.43 1.13 -2.52
CA ASN A 13 23.25 1.98 -1.35
C ASN A 13 22.98 3.45 -1.73
N GLY A 14 23.69 3.98 -2.72
CA GLY A 14 23.49 5.35 -3.20
C GLY A 14 22.11 5.56 -3.83
N ILE A 15 21.69 4.64 -4.71
CA ILE A 15 20.37 4.68 -5.35
C ILE A 15 19.25 4.56 -4.31
N MET A 16 19.41 3.65 -3.34
CA MET A 16 18.43 3.47 -2.26
C MET A 16 18.34 4.69 -1.34
N ALA A 17 19.46 5.32 -0.98
CA ALA A 17 19.48 6.55 -0.20
C ALA A 17 18.78 7.69 -0.94
N TYR A 18 19.09 7.87 -2.23
CA TYR A 18 18.45 8.89 -3.07
C TYR A 18 16.92 8.71 -3.12
N PHE A 19 16.43 7.48 -3.36
CA PHE A 19 14.99 7.21 -3.40
C PHE A 19 14.29 7.29 -2.05
N LYS A 20 15.00 7.10 -0.94
CA LYS A 20 14.42 7.31 0.39
C LYS A 20 14.08 8.79 0.64
N GLU A 21 14.94 9.69 0.17
CA GLU A 21 14.77 11.15 0.30
C GLU A 21 13.92 11.75 -0.82
N HIS A 22 14.02 11.19 -2.01
CA HIS A 22 13.31 11.60 -3.22
C HIS A 22 12.53 10.41 -3.76
N PRO A 23 11.45 10.00 -3.08
CA PRO A 23 10.64 8.89 -3.55
C PRO A 23 10.10 9.26 -4.94
N PRO A 24 10.44 8.50 -6.00
CA PRO A 24 9.87 8.78 -7.30
C PRO A 24 8.35 8.59 -7.16
N GLU A 25 7.52 9.38 -7.84
CA GLU A 25 6.06 9.36 -7.65
C GLU A 25 5.41 7.97 -7.80
N ARG A 26 6.11 7.03 -8.46
CA ARG A 26 5.72 5.61 -8.62
C ARG A 26 6.29 4.64 -7.56
N MET A 27 7.25 5.06 -6.73
CA MET A 27 7.86 4.26 -5.64
C MET A 27 7.89 4.97 -4.28
N ALA A 28 7.31 6.17 -4.15
CA ALA A 28 6.70 6.52 -2.87
C ALA A 28 5.88 5.28 -2.50
N PRO A 29 6.03 4.70 -1.28
CA PRO A 29 5.06 3.72 -0.88
C PRO A 29 3.74 4.44 -1.10
N THR A 30 2.93 3.91 -2.02
CA THR A 30 1.50 4.15 -1.98
C THR A 30 1.10 3.46 -0.69
N GLY A 31 1.50 4.04 0.45
CA GLY A 31 1.16 3.64 1.79
C GLY A 31 -0.28 4.03 1.98
N GLY A 32 -1.13 3.44 1.14
CA GLY A 32 -2.54 3.41 1.38
C GLY A 32 -2.68 2.97 2.82
N SER A 33 -3.41 3.76 3.60
CA SER A 33 -3.54 3.43 5.01
C SER A 33 -4.13 2.03 5.09
N LEU A 34 -3.43 1.12 5.78
CA LEU A 34 -3.95 -0.22 5.98
C LEU A 34 -5.03 -0.16 7.06
N TYR A 35 -6.22 -0.61 6.72
CA TYR A 35 -7.31 -0.79 7.66
C TYR A 35 -7.42 -2.24 8.07
N THR A 36 -7.33 -2.53 9.37
CA THR A 36 -7.63 -3.85 9.91
C THR A 36 -9.12 -3.92 10.25
N VAL A 37 -9.84 -4.78 9.54
CA VAL A 37 -11.26 -5.04 9.74
C VAL A 37 -11.52 -5.46 11.18
N LYS A 38 -12.52 -4.86 11.82
CA LYS A 38 -13.00 -5.20 13.16
C LYS A 38 -14.26 -6.04 13.07
N SER A 39 -14.57 -6.75 14.16
CA SER A 39 -15.82 -7.50 14.26
C SER A 39 -17.01 -6.55 14.11
N GLY A 40 -17.92 -6.89 13.19
CA GLY A 40 -19.11 -6.09 12.88
C GLY A 40 -18.91 -5.03 11.78
N ASP A 41 -17.69 -4.82 11.27
CA ASP A 41 -17.51 -3.92 10.13
C ASP A 41 -18.15 -4.51 8.86
N THR A 42 -18.69 -3.62 8.03
CA THR A 42 -19.14 -3.94 6.68
C THR A 42 -18.33 -3.17 5.64
N LEU A 43 -18.17 -3.75 4.45
CA LEU A 43 -17.44 -3.12 3.37
C LEU A 43 -18.06 -1.77 2.97
N SER A 44 -19.39 -1.67 3.01
CA SER A 44 -20.14 -0.44 2.75
C SER A 44 -19.82 0.66 3.76
N GLU A 45 -19.82 0.35 5.06
CA GLU A 45 -19.51 1.34 6.09
C GLU A 45 -18.05 1.83 6.00
N ILE A 46 -17.11 0.93 5.72
CA ILE A 46 -15.71 1.30 5.53
C ILE A 46 -15.58 2.23 4.31
N ALA A 47 -16.19 1.88 3.18
CA ALA A 47 -16.15 2.69 1.96
C ALA A 47 -16.71 4.11 2.19
N VAL A 48 -17.85 4.22 2.90
CA VAL A 48 -18.46 5.51 3.27
C VAL A 48 -17.52 6.33 4.17
N ARG A 49 -16.92 5.72 5.21
CA ARG A 49 -15.97 6.40 6.10
C ARG A 49 -14.75 6.93 5.36
N GLN A 50 -14.31 6.20 4.32
CA GLN A 50 -13.18 6.58 3.48
C GLN A 50 -13.57 7.45 2.28
N ASN A 51 -14.86 7.77 2.13
CA ASN A 51 -15.41 8.57 1.04
C ASN A 51 -15.04 8.03 -0.35
N ILE A 52 -15.14 6.71 -0.53
CA ILE A 52 -14.93 6.00 -1.80
C ILE A 52 -16.10 5.07 -2.09
N SER A 53 -16.21 4.61 -3.34
CA SER A 53 -17.20 3.59 -3.68
C SER A 53 -16.77 2.21 -3.16
N VAL A 54 -17.75 1.35 -2.90
CA VAL A 54 -17.51 -0.05 -2.55
C VAL A 54 -16.74 -0.76 -3.66
N ASP A 55 -17.08 -0.51 -4.93
CA ASP A 55 -16.41 -1.12 -6.08
C ASP A 55 -14.93 -0.70 -6.17
N THR A 56 -14.61 0.55 -5.85
CA THR A 56 -13.23 1.03 -5.75
C THR A 56 -12.48 0.28 -4.64
N LEU A 57 -13.08 0.16 -3.46
CA LEU A 57 -12.46 -0.54 -2.33
C LEU A 57 -12.25 -2.04 -2.63
N MET A 58 -13.21 -2.68 -3.29
CA MET A 58 -13.10 -4.06 -3.77
C MET A 58 -11.99 -4.22 -4.82
N SER A 59 -11.95 -3.31 -5.79
CA SER A 59 -10.96 -3.37 -6.87
C SER A 59 -9.53 -3.22 -6.36
N ILE A 60 -9.29 -2.33 -5.40
CA ILE A 60 -7.97 -2.13 -4.79
C ILE A 60 -7.54 -3.38 -4.01
N ASN A 61 -8.48 -4.04 -3.34
CA ASN A 61 -8.21 -5.20 -2.48
C ASN A 61 -8.43 -6.55 -3.16
N HIS A 62 -8.67 -6.56 -4.47
CA HIS A 62 -8.96 -7.76 -5.26
C HIS A 62 -10.07 -8.64 -4.65
N LEU A 63 -11.11 -8.01 -4.09
CA LEU A 63 -12.24 -8.72 -3.48
C LEU A 63 -13.26 -9.11 -4.55
N HIS A 64 -13.72 -10.36 -4.50
CA HIS A 64 -14.77 -10.88 -5.38
C HIS A 64 -16.16 -10.83 -4.73
N ASP A 65 -16.22 -10.70 -3.41
CA ASP A 65 -17.45 -10.56 -2.64
C ASP A 65 -17.32 -9.42 -1.61
N ARG A 66 -18.41 -9.19 -0.87
CA ARG A 66 -18.50 -8.14 0.16
C ARG A 66 -18.28 -8.67 1.57
N ALA A 67 -17.97 -9.96 1.73
CA ALA A 67 -17.76 -10.56 3.03
C ALA A 67 -16.40 -10.13 3.57
N LEU A 68 -16.37 -9.74 4.84
CA LEU A 68 -15.15 -9.33 5.53
C LEU A 68 -14.92 -10.22 6.74
N VAL A 69 -13.64 -10.53 6.98
CA VAL A 69 -13.22 -11.30 8.15
C VAL A 69 -12.51 -10.36 9.13
N ALA A 70 -12.87 -10.41 10.41
CA ALA A 70 -12.17 -9.62 11.43
C ALA A 70 -10.67 -9.97 11.42
N GLY A 71 -9.81 -8.94 11.44
CA GLY A 71 -8.37 -9.06 11.28
C GLY A 71 -7.87 -9.00 9.84
N GLN A 72 -8.74 -9.06 8.84
CA GLN A 72 -8.40 -8.84 7.44
C GLN A 72 -7.84 -7.42 7.25
N LYS A 73 -6.79 -7.29 6.44
CA LYS A 73 -6.20 -5.99 6.10
C LYS A 73 -6.74 -5.52 4.76
N LEU A 74 -7.21 -4.29 4.72
CA LEU A 74 -7.65 -3.61 3.50
C LEU A 74 -6.73 -2.44 3.21
N GLU A 75 -6.25 -2.37 1.99
CA GLU A 75 -5.59 -1.18 1.43
C GLU A 75 -6.64 -0.10 1.18
N LEU A 76 -6.38 1.10 1.71
CA LEU A 76 -7.19 2.28 1.46
C LEU A 76 -6.46 3.22 0.50
N PRO A 77 -7.16 3.86 -0.45
CA PRO A 77 -6.53 4.83 -1.34
C PRO A 77 -6.06 6.08 -0.59
N HIS A 78 -5.04 6.74 -1.13
CA HIS A 78 -4.57 8.04 -0.65
C HIS A 78 -5.60 9.13 -0.91
N ARG A 79 -5.94 9.90 0.12
CA ARG A 79 -6.61 11.19 -0.07
C ARG A 79 -5.57 12.17 -0.60
N ARG A 80 -5.80 12.72 -1.80
CA ARG A 80 -5.06 13.92 -2.24
C ARG A 80 -5.56 15.15 -1.48
#